data_AF-A0A1Q6FW90-F1
#
_entry.id   AF-A0A1Q6FW90-F1
#
_cell.length_a   1.000
_cell.length_b   1.000
_cell.length_c   1.000
_cell.angle_alpha   90.00
_cell.angle_beta   90.00
_cell.angle_gamma   90.00
#
_symmetry.space_group_name_H-M   'P 1'
#
loop_
_entity.id
_entity.type
_entity.pdbx_description
1 polymer ?
#
loop_
_entity_poly.entity_id
_entity_poly.type
_entity_poly.pdbx_seq_one_letter_code
_entity_poly.pdbx_strand_id
1 'polypeptide(L)'
;MLASACSTVRQLPSTDSTKVEVRTETVFQKDTVFVELPLVVERVAVLDTVSHLENKYAASSAVVSGGVLKHTLETKPVKLPAVVDKQIVYRDSLIYKDQVQTVTVEVEKKLTGWQQAKLRVGGFCFFAVILIALYFLITQFINLKLF
;
A
#
# COMPACT_ATOMS: atom_id res chain seq x y z
N MET A 1 -27.77 -37.70 36.60
CA MET A 1 -28.30 -36.72 35.62
C MET A 1 -27.18 -35.75 35.29
N LEU A 2 -26.60 -35.89 34.09
CA LEU A 2 -25.54 -34.99 33.60
C LEU A 2 -26.23 -33.78 32.96
N ALA A 3 -26.01 -32.60 33.53
CA ALA A 3 -26.47 -31.35 32.94
C ALA A 3 -25.53 -30.98 31.79
N SER A 4 -25.97 -31.22 30.55
CA SER A 4 -25.34 -30.66 29.35
C SER A 4 -25.53 -29.16 29.34
N ALA A 5 -24.42 -28.41 29.37
CA ALA A 5 -24.39 -27.01 29.02
C ALA A 5 -23.54 -26.83 27.75
N CYS A 6 -24.15 -27.04 26.58
CA CYS A 6 -23.58 -26.58 25.32
C CYS A 6 -24.11 -25.18 25.04
N SER A 7 -23.38 -24.13 25.44
CA SER A 7 -23.63 -22.79 24.91
C SER A 7 -23.04 -22.73 23.50
N THR A 8 -23.88 -22.48 22.50
CA THR A 8 -23.42 -22.26 21.12
C THR A 8 -22.69 -20.93 21.04
N VAL A 9 -21.52 -20.93 20.38
CA VAL A 9 -20.78 -19.69 20.05
C VAL A 9 -21.65 -18.86 19.10
N ARG A 10 -22.11 -17.69 19.56
CA ARG A 10 -22.85 -16.74 18.73
C ARG A 10 -21.85 -16.08 17.77
N GLN A 11 -21.83 -16.52 16.52
CA GLN A 11 -21.08 -15.83 15.47
C GLN A 11 -21.76 -14.48 15.21
N LEU A 12 -21.04 -13.39 15.46
CA LEU A 12 -21.45 -12.06 15.01
C LEU A 12 -21.44 -12.05 13.48
N PRO A 13 -22.44 -11.47 12.80
CA PRO A 13 -22.34 -11.25 11.37
C PRO A 13 -21.23 -10.23 11.12
N SER A 14 -20.06 -10.67 10.64
CA SER A 14 -19.05 -9.76 10.11
C SER A 14 -19.56 -9.24 8.77
N THR A 15 -20.22 -8.09 8.80
CA THR A 15 -20.57 -7.34 7.59
C THR A 15 -19.30 -6.63 7.10
N ASP A 16 -18.29 -7.39 6.70
CA ASP A 16 -17.08 -6.84 6.09
C ASP A 16 -17.40 -6.51 4.62
N SER A 17 -17.90 -5.29 4.39
CA SER A 17 -18.12 -4.75 3.05
C SER A 17 -16.77 -4.34 2.46
N THR A 18 -16.09 -5.24 1.74
CA THR A 18 -14.85 -4.91 1.04
C THR A 18 -15.17 -4.30 -0.32
N LYS A 19 -14.84 -3.02 -0.53
CA LYS A 19 -14.92 -2.38 -1.84
C LYS A 19 -13.57 -2.47 -2.54
N VAL A 20 -13.56 -3.06 -3.74
CA VAL A 20 -12.36 -3.14 -4.59
C VAL A 20 -12.55 -2.18 -5.77
N GLU A 21 -11.66 -1.21 -5.88
CA GLU A 21 -11.59 -0.32 -7.05
C GLU A 21 -10.35 -0.67 -7.88
N VAL A 22 -10.56 -0.94 -9.17
CA VAL A 22 -9.48 -1.24 -10.11
C VAL A 22 -9.19 0.01 -10.94
N ARG A 23 -7.98 0.55 -10.81
CA ARG A 23 -7.51 1.69 -11.61
C ARG A 23 -6.56 1.15 -12.67
N THR A 24 -6.88 1.38 -13.95
CA THR A 24 -5.99 1.02 -15.06
C THR A 24 -5.36 2.30 -15.60
N GLU A 25 -4.04 2.36 -15.64
CA GLU A 25 -3.30 3.46 -16.24
C GLU A 25 -2.49 2.96 -17.44
N THR A 26 -2.67 3.62 -18.59
CA THR A 26 -1.91 3.33 -19.80
C THR A 26 -0.89 4.44 -20.03
N VAL A 27 0.39 4.10 -19.96
CA VAL A 27 1.50 5.04 -20.21
C VAL A 27 2.19 4.64 -21.51
N PHE A 28 2.39 5.63 -22.39
CA PHE A 28 3.15 5.46 -23.63
C PHE A 28 4.58 5.91 -23.40
N GLN A 29 5.53 4.97 -23.44
CA GLN A 29 6.95 5.22 -23.30
C GLN A 29 7.64 5.06 -24.65
N LYS A 30 8.50 6.02 -25.00
CA LYS A 30 9.31 5.95 -26.23
C LYS A 30 10.51 5.05 -26.00
N ASP A 31 10.50 3.88 -26.61
CA ASP A 31 11.61 2.92 -26.59
C ASP A 31 12.34 2.94 -27.94
N THR A 32 13.63 2.63 -27.92
CA THR A 32 14.43 2.43 -29.13
C THR A 32 14.56 0.94 -29.43
N VAL A 33 14.09 0.53 -30.60
CA VAL A 33 14.16 -0.84 -31.09
C VAL A 33 15.12 -0.88 -32.28
N PHE A 34 16.00 -1.88 -32.32
CA PHE A 34 16.89 -2.09 -33.45
C PHE A 34 16.16 -2.85 -34.56
N VAL A 35 16.02 -2.22 -35.73
CA VAL A 35 15.39 -2.82 -36.92
C VAL A 35 16.49 -3.21 -37.90
N GLU A 36 16.36 -4.41 -38.48
CA GLU A 36 17.27 -4.91 -39.51
C GLU A 36 16.86 -4.36 -40.88
N LEU A 37 17.85 -3.88 -41.64
CA LEU A 37 17.61 -3.43 -43.01
C LEU A 37 17.28 -4.62 -43.93
N PRO A 38 16.29 -4.49 -44.82
CA PRO A 38 16.03 -5.51 -45.82
C PRO A 38 17.23 -5.65 -46.77
N LEU A 39 17.56 -6.89 -47.10
CA LEU A 39 18.62 -7.19 -48.06
C LEU A 39 18.16 -6.84 -49.47
N VAL A 40 18.62 -5.70 -49.98
CA VAL A 40 18.43 -5.30 -51.38
C VAL A 40 19.73 -5.53 -52.15
N VAL A 41 19.62 -6.22 -53.28
CA VAL A 41 20.75 -6.54 -54.19
C VAL A 41 20.41 -6.00 -55.57
N GLU A 42 21.27 -5.14 -56.09
CA GLU A 42 21.18 -4.61 -57.45
C GLU A 42 22.37 -5.08 -58.29
N ARG A 43 22.10 -5.46 -59.54
CA ARG A 43 23.11 -6.00 -60.46
C ARG A 43 22.93 -5.38 -61.83
N VAL A 44 24.02 -4.88 -62.38
CA VAL A 44 24.04 -4.29 -63.71
C VAL A 44 25.24 -4.83 -64.49
N ALA A 45 25.04 -5.10 -65.78
CA ALA A 45 26.08 -5.49 -66.72
C ALA A 45 25.99 -4.58 -67.95
N VAL A 46 27.03 -3.77 -68.20
CA VAL A 46 27.06 -2.81 -69.31
C VAL A 46 28.34 -3.01 -70.13
N LEU A 47 28.26 -2.75 -71.44
CA LEU A 47 29.41 -2.65 -72.34
C LEU A 47 30.12 -1.29 -72.23
N ASP A 48 29.43 -0.29 -71.66
CA ASP A 48 29.94 1.07 -71.48
C ASP A 48 30.85 1.20 -70.25
N THR A 49 31.62 2.29 -70.22
CA THR A 49 32.61 2.59 -69.18
C THR A 49 32.01 3.04 -67.85
N VAL A 50 30.73 3.42 -67.82
CA VAL A 50 30.10 4.06 -66.65
C VAL A 50 28.91 3.24 -66.16
N SER A 51 28.90 2.94 -64.86
CA SER A 51 27.77 2.36 -64.15
C SER A 51 27.54 3.11 -62.84
N HIS A 52 26.29 3.40 -62.49
CA HIS A 52 25.92 4.14 -61.29
C HIS A 52 24.90 3.33 -60.49
N LEU A 53 25.25 2.99 -59.24
CA LEU A 53 24.41 2.28 -58.28
C LEU A 53 24.54 3.01 -56.93
N GLU A 54 23.43 3.37 -56.29
CA GLU A 54 23.44 4.21 -55.08
C GLU A 54 22.56 3.60 -53.98
N ASN A 55 23.16 3.39 -52.81
CA ASN A 55 22.43 3.04 -51.58
C ASN A 55 23.24 3.47 -50.36
N LYS A 56 22.57 4.06 -49.37
CA LYS A 56 23.16 4.67 -48.15
C LYS A 56 23.93 3.67 -47.27
N TYR A 57 23.56 2.39 -47.29
CA TYR A 57 24.15 1.36 -46.44
C TYR A 57 24.65 0.15 -47.23
N ALA A 58 25.20 0.38 -48.44
CA ALA A 58 25.64 -0.70 -49.31
C ALA A 58 27.17 -0.89 -49.40
N ALA A 59 27.56 -2.02 -49.96
CA ALA A 59 28.88 -2.32 -50.47
C ALA A 59 28.79 -2.49 -52.00
N SER A 60 29.70 -1.85 -52.73
CA SER A 60 29.82 -2.00 -54.18
C SER A 60 30.97 -2.95 -54.53
N SER A 61 30.76 -3.76 -55.57
CA SER A 61 31.77 -4.62 -56.16
C SER A 61 31.70 -4.52 -57.68
N ALA A 62 32.84 -4.25 -58.31
CA ALA A 62 32.92 -4.06 -59.76
C ALA A 62 34.03 -4.95 -60.35
N VAL A 63 33.71 -5.68 -61.40
CA VAL A 63 34.62 -6.59 -62.11
C VAL A 63 34.46 -6.42 -63.61
N VAL A 64 35.57 -6.27 -64.32
CA VAL A 64 35.60 -6.23 -65.79
C VAL A 64 36.04 -7.59 -66.32
N SER A 65 35.26 -8.18 -67.23
CA SER A 65 35.58 -9.46 -67.85
C SER A 65 35.06 -9.48 -69.29
N GLY A 66 35.92 -9.79 -70.26
CA GLY A 66 35.53 -9.93 -71.67
C GLY A 66 34.94 -8.66 -72.30
N GLY A 67 35.38 -7.48 -71.87
CA GLY A 67 34.87 -6.19 -72.35
C GLY A 67 33.54 -5.74 -71.72
N VAL A 68 33.00 -6.50 -70.77
CA VAL A 68 31.77 -6.16 -70.04
C VAL A 68 32.12 -5.76 -68.60
N LEU A 69 31.58 -4.62 -68.14
CA LEU A 69 31.63 -4.18 -66.76
C LEU A 69 30.45 -4.80 -66.00
N LYS A 70 30.75 -5.64 -65.00
CA LYS A 70 29.76 -6.17 -64.05
C LYS A 70 29.86 -5.37 -62.76
N HIS A 71 28.76 -4.75 -62.37
CA HIS A 71 28.66 -3.97 -61.14
C HIS A 71 27.54 -4.53 -60.27
N THR A 72 27.87 -4.84 -59.02
CA THR A 72 26.95 -5.33 -58.01
C THR A 72 26.93 -4.36 -56.83
N LEU A 73 25.74 -4.06 -56.34
CA LEU A 73 25.52 -3.31 -55.11
C LEU A 73 24.71 -4.16 -54.13
N GLU A 74 25.26 -4.42 -52.94
CA GLU A 74 24.64 -5.24 -51.90
C GLU A 74 24.45 -4.44 -50.61
N THR A 75 23.25 -4.50 -50.03
CA THR A 75 22.95 -3.82 -48.75
C THR A 75 23.64 -4.55 -47.59
N LYS A 76 24.38 -3.82 -46.75
CA LYS A 76 25.02 -4.39 -45.56
C LYS A 76 23.97 -4.72 -44.48
N PRO A 77 24.09 -5.85 -43.77
CA PRO A 77 23.25 -6.13 -42.61
C PRO A 77 23.65 -5.20 -41.46
N VAL A 78 22.96 -4.07 -41.35
CA VAL A 78 23.14 -3.09 -40.27
C VAL A 78 21.83 -2.95 -39.50
N LYS A 79 21.93 -2.86 -38.18
CA LYS A 79 20.81 -2.60 -37.27
C LYS A 79 20.70 -1.11 -37.03
N LEU A 80 19.57 -0.51 -37.41
CA LEU A 80 19.31 0.91 -37.18
C LEU A 80 18.36 1.10 -35.99
N PRO A 81 18.59 2.10 -35.13
CA PRO A 81 17.66 2.43 -34.06
C PRO A 81 16.40 3.07 -34.64
N ALA A 82 15.25 2.47 -34.37
CA ALA A 82 13.93 3.02 -34.66
C ALA A 82 13.22 3.32 -33.33
N VAL A 83 12.61 4.51 -33.24
CA VAL A 83 11.82 4.89 -32.05
C VAL A 83 10.42 4.30 -32.20
N VAL A 84 10.00 3.51 -31.22
CA VAL A 84 8.69 2.86 -31.18
C VAL A 84 8.00 3.20 -29.87
N ASP A 85 6.71 3.52 -29.94
CA ASP A 85 5.91 3.77 -28.74
C ASP A 85 5.51 2.41 -28.12
N LYS A 86 5.98 2.17 -26.90
CA LYS A 86 5.61 0.99 -26.12
C LYS A 86 4.49 1.36 -25.16
N GLN A 87 3.39 0.61 -25.24
CA GLN A 87 2.27 0.73 -24.31
C GLN A 87 2.56 -0.11 -23.06
N ILE A 88 2.63 0.52 -21.89
CA ILE A 88 2.71 -0.15 -20.60
C ILE A 88 1.38 0.04 -19.89
N VAL A 89 0.76 -1.06 -19.46
CA VAL A 89 -0.55 -1.08 -18.79
C VAL A 89 -0.35 -1.44 -17.32
N TYR A 90 -0.54 -0.47 -16.44
CA TYR A 90 -0.55 -0.68 -14.99
C TYR A 90 -1.98 -0.98 -14.53
N ARG A 91 -2.13 -1.99 -13.66
CA ARG A 91 -3.43 -2.40 -13.08
C ARG A 91 -3.27 -2.55 -11.59
N ASP A 92 -3.65 -1.51 -10.86
CA ASP A 92 -3.59 -1.49 -9.41
C ASP A 92 -5.00 -1.65 -8.83
N SER A 93 -5.12 -2.45 -7.77
CA SER A 93 -6.37 -2.62 -7.02
C SER A 93 -6.23 -1.99 -5.64
N LEU A 94 -7.12 -1.05 -5.33
CA LEU A 94 -7.23 -0.44 -4.00
C LEU A 94 -8.32 -1.19 -3.23
N ILE A 95 -7.97 -1.71 -2.05
CA ILE A 95 -8.88 -2.46 -1.19
C ILE A 95 -9.25 -1.60 0.02
N TYR A 96 -10.51 -1.16 0.08
CA TYR A 96 -11.04 -0.45 1.24
C TYR A 96 -11.67 -1.45 2.22
N LYS A 97 -11.26 -1.41 3.49
CA LYS A 97 -11.83 -2.18 4.59
C LYS A 97 -12.37 -1.24 5.66
N ASP A 98 -13.68 -1.18 5.78
CA ASP A 98 -14.34 -0.41 6.83
C ASP A 98 -14.25 -1.19 8.15
N GLN A 99 -13.38 -0.75 9.07
CA GLN A 99 -13.33 -1.31 10.42
C GLN A 99 -14.20 -0.51 11.37
N VAL A 100 -15.22 -1.15 11.93
CA VAL A 100 -16.10 -0.54 12.92
C VAL A 100 -15.35 -0.45 14.26
N GLN A 101 -14.89 0.75 14.63
CA GLN A 101 -14.31 1.00 15.95
C GLN A 101 -15.41 1.11 17.01
N THR A 102 -15.56 0.10 17.85
CA THR A 102 -16.44 0.17 19.03
C THR A 102 -15.74 0.97 20.13
N VAL A 103 -16.13 2.22 20.33
CA VAL A 103 -15.67 3.05 21.45
C VAL A 103 -16.44 2.63 22.71
N THR A 104 -15.77 1.96 23.64
CA THR A 104 -16.35 1.61 24.94
C THR A 104 -16.33 2.83 25.84
N VAL A 105 -17.49 3.46 26.05
CA VAL A 105 -17.67 4.57 26.98
C VAL A 105 -17.79 4.01 28.40
N GLU A 106 -16.80 4.27 29.24
CA GLU A 106 -16.85 3.92 30.66
C GLU A 106 -17.81 4.87 31.39
N VAL A 107 -18.92 4.34 31.90
CA VAL A 107 -19.92 5.12 32.65
C VAL A 107 -19.67 4.94 34.14
N GLU A 108 -19.50 6.04 34.87
CA GLU A 108 -19.32 6.03 36.32
C GLU A 108 -20.54 5.40 37.02
N LYS A 109 -20.28 4.34 37.79
CA LYS A 109 -21.32 3.59 38.48
C LYS A 109 -21.78 4.35 39.72
N LYS A 110 -23.06 4.73 39.78
CA LYS A 110 -23.66 5.33 40.99
C LYS A 110 -23.45 4.43 42.20
N LEU A 111 -23.12 5.04 43.34
CA LEU A 111 -22.95 4.33 44.61
C LEU A 111 -24.22 3.53 44.93
N THR A 112 -24.05 2.25 45.24
CA THR A 112 -25.17 1.41 45.66
C THR A 112 -25.71 1.88 47.00
N GLY A 113 -27.02 1.77 47.23
CA GLY A 113 -27.65 2.24 48.48
C GLY A 113 -26.99 1.68 49.75
N TRP A 114 -26.46 0.45 49.68
CA TRP A 114 -25.71 -0.17 50.77
C TRP A 114 -24.35 0.51 51.04
N GLN A 115 -23.62 0.91 50.00
CA GLN A 115 -22.37 1.67 50.15
C GLN A 115 -22.64 3.04 50.79
N GLN A 116 -23.75 3.69 50.42
CA GLN A 116 -24.15 4.96 51.00
C GLN A 116 -24.55 4.81 52.48
N ALA A 117 -25.27 3.73 52.82
CA ALA A 117 -25.61 3.42 54.21
C ALA A 117 -24.35 3.18 55.07
N LYS A 118 -23.38 2.40 54.56
CA LYS A 118 -22.11 2.14 55.25
C LYS A 118 -21.30 3.42 55.49
N LEU A 119 -21.21 4.31 54.50
CA LEU A 119 -20.54 5.60 54.64
C LEU A 119 -21.21 6.50 55.68
N ARG A 120 -22.55 6.49 55.73
CA ARG A 120 -23.32 7.29 56.71
C ARG A 120 -23.09 6.82 58.14
N VAL A 121 -23.13 5.50 58.38
CA VAL A 121 -22.86 4.91 59.70
C VAL A 121 -21.41 5.15 60.13
N GLY A 122 -20.45 4.94 59.21
CA GLY A 122 -19.04 5.22 59.48
C GLY A 122 -18.77 6.67 59.84
N GLY A 123 -19.43 7.62 59.15
CA GLY A 123 -19.34 9.05 59.48
C GLY A 123 -19.84 9.36 60.88
N PHE A 124 -20.99 8.80 61.28
CA PHE A 124 -21.56 9.01 62.62
C PHE A 124 -20.65 8.46 63.73
N CYS A 125 -20.08 7.26 63.53
CA CYS A 125 -19.11 6.70 64.46
C CYS A 125 -17.85 7.57 64.59
N PHE A 126 -17.36 8.14 63.49
CA PHE A 126 -16.19 9.02 63.52
C PHE A 126 -16.43 10.28 64.36
N PHE A 127 -17.60 10.92 64.21
CA PHE A 127 -17.97 12.07 65.03
C PHE A 127 -18.13 11.71 66.52
N ALA A 128 -18.71 10.55 66.83
CA ALA A 128 -18.88 10.09 68.21
C ALA A 128 -17.52 9.92 68.93
N VAL A 129 -16.53 9.33 68.24
CA VAL A 129 -15.18 9.16 68.81
C VAL A 129 -14.51 10.51 69.09
N ILE A 130 -14.66 11.48 68.19
CA ILE A 130 -14.10 12.83 68.38
C ILE A 130 -14.72 13.52 69.60
N LEU A 131 -16.05 13.42 69.78
CA LEU A 131 -16.73 14.02 70.91
C LEU A 131 -16.29 13.40 72.25
N ILE A 132 -16.13 12.07 72.29
CA ILE A 132 -15.64 11.38 73.49
C ILE A 132 -14.20 11.82 73.81
N ALA A 133 -13.34 11.91 72.80
CA ALA A 133 -11.95 12.37 72.98
C ALA A 133 -11.88 13.81 73.50
N LEU A 134 -12.71 14.71 72.97
CA LEU A 134 -12.82 16.09 73.45
C LEU A 134 -13.31 16.16 74.89
N TYR A 135 -14.35 15.39 75.24
CA TYR A 135 -14.84 15.31 76.63
C TYR A 135 -13.74 14.86 77.59
N PHE A 136 -12.96 13.85 77.20
CA PHE A 136 -11.85 13.33 78.00
C PHE A 136 -10.71 14.37 78.16
N LEU A 137 -10.38 15.10 77.10
CA LEU A 137 -9.38 16.17 77.16
C LEU A 137 -9.82 17.33 78.06
N ILE A 138 -11.09 17.73 77.98
CA ILE A 138 -11.64 18.80 78.81
C ILE A 138 -11.65 18.39 80.29
N THR A 139 -12.08 17.16 80.59
CA THR A 139 -12.08 16.65 81.98
C THR A 139 -10.67 16.51 82.55
N GLN A 140 -9.68 16.08 81.76
CA GLN A 140 -8.27 16.06 82.18
C GLN A 140 -7.74 17.48 82.44
N PHE A 141 -8.07 18.45 81.59
CA PHE A 141 -7.64 19.84 81.75
C PHE A 141 -8.26 20.52 82.99
N ILE A 142 -9.53 20.24 83.29
CA ILE A 142 -10.22 20.76 84.49
C ILE A 142 -9.61 20.15 85.76
N ASN A 143 -9.35 18.84 85.79
CA ASN A 143 -8.72 18.17 86.93
C ASN A 143 -7.28 18.68 87.17
N LEU A 144 -6.53 19.00 86.13
CA LEU A 144 -5.17 19.56 86.24
C LEU A 144 -5.15 21.00 86.77
N LYS A 145 -6.23 21.77 86.60
CA LYS A 145 -6.36 23.13 87.14
C LYS A 145 -6.88 23.20 88.57
N LEU A 146 -7.33 22.07 89.14
CA LEU A 146 -7.89 21.99 90.50
C LEU A 146 -6.86 21.50 91.55
N PHE A 147 -5.61 21.28 91.14
CA PHE A 147 -4.46 20.92 91.96
C PHE A 147 -3.39 22.01 91.83
#